data_AF-A0A2E8AZT8-F1
#
_entry.id   AF-A0A2E8AZT8-F1
#
_cell.length_a   1.000
_cell.length_b   1.000
_cell.length_c   1.000
_cell.angle_alpha   90.00
_cell.angle_beta   90.00
_cell.angle_gamma   90.00
#
_symmetry.space_group_name_H-M   'P 1'
#
loop_
_entity.id
_entity.type
_entity.pdbx_description
1 polymer ?
#
loop_
_entity_poly.entity_id
_entity_poly.type
_entity_poly.pdbx_seq_one_letter_code
_entity_poly.pdbx_strand_id
1 'polypeptide(L)'
;MLNGAVQDFTFAARVRGLSKVQSVQFLLPPQPNVTYSACLMSKVEEMIVTGQAPFPVERTLLVSGMLERCLESRIGGHRRLVTPELNVSYRAPRGSQFCGALA
;
A
#
# COMPACT_ATOMS: atom_id res chain seq x y z
N MET A 1 6.39 22.23 15.33
CA MET A 1 7.47 21.23 15.44
C MET A 1 8.46 21.72 16.49
N LEU A 2 8.66 20.97 17.57
CA LEU A 2 9.61 21.31 18.65
C LEU A 2 10.91 20.54 18.44
N ASN A 3 11.55 20.78 17.29
CA ASN A 3 12.77 20.07 16.90
C ASN A 3 13.84 20.24 17.99
N GLY A 4 14.41 19.12 18.47
CA GLY A 4 15.42 19.08 19.54
C GLY A 4 14.88 18.85 20.96
N ALA A 5 13.57 19.02 21.19
CA ALA A 5 12.93 18.65 22.46
C ALA A 5 12.15 17.34 22.36
N VAL A 6 11.48 17.11 21.22
CA VAL A 6 10.76 15.87 20.92
C VAL A 6 11.07 15.50 19.46
N GLN A 7 11.46 14.24 19.22
CA GLN A 7 11.74 13.73 17.87
C GLN A 7 10.53 13.02 17.24
N ASP A 8 9.49 12.77 18.03
CA ASP A 8 8.22 12.21 17.54
C ASP A 8 7.40 13.24 16.77
N PHE A 9 6.60 12.73 15.84
CA PHE A 9 5.56 13.51 15.19
C PHE A 9 4.36 13.60 16.12
N THR A 10 4.13 14.79 16.68
CA THR A 10 3.06 15.02 17.65
C THR A 10 2.20 16.21 17.25
N PHE A 11 0.94 16.16 17.66
CA PHE A 11 0.00 17.25 17.55
C PHE A 11 -0.63 17.50 18.91
N ALA A 12 -0.81 18.78 19.26
CA ALA A 12 -1.59 19.19 20.41
C ALA A 12 -2.31 20.50 20.12
N ALA A 13 -3.61 20.59 20.43
CA ALA A 13 -4.39 21.80 20.26
C ALA A 13 -5.52 21.93 21.30
N ARG A 14 -5.89 23.18 21.62
CA ARG A 14 -7.14 23.50 22.30
C ARG A 14 -8.24 23.62 21.26
N VAL A 15 -9.29 22.82 21.40
CA VAL A 15 -10.42 22.79 20.47
C VAL A 15 -11.63 23.39 21.18
N ARG A 16 -12.29 24.37 20.56
CA ARG A 16 -13.50 24.99 21.10
C ARG A 16 -14.56 23.91 21.36
N GLY A 17 -15.12 23.90 22.58
CA GLY A 17 -16.13 22.92 22.99
C GLY A 17 -15.57 21.63 23.61
N LEU A 18 -14.24 21.43 23.62
CA LEU A 18 -13.61 20.32 24.34
C LEU A 18 -12.88 20.85 25.58
N SER A 19 -13.16 20.25 26.74
CA SER A 19 -12.63 20.70 28.03
C SER A 19 -11.14 20.36 28.22
N LYS A 20 -10.61 19.39 27.47
CA LYS A 20 -9.22 18.93 27.53
C LYS A 20 -8.47 19.29 26.24
N VAL A 21 -7.16 19.51 26.36
CA VAL A 21 -6.26 19.60 25.20
C VAL A 21 -6.35 18.28 24.43
N GLN A 22 -6.55 18.37 23.13
CA GLN A 22 -6.50 17.21 22.24
C GLN A 22 -5.06 17.01 21.83
N SER A 23 -4.53 15.80 22.02
CA SER A 23 -3.17 15.46 21.62
C SER A 23 -3.12 14.08 20.99
N VAL A 24 -2.28 13.92 19.98
CA VAL A 24 -2.01 12.64 19.34
C VAL A 24 -0.54 12.57 18.94
N GLN A 25 0.05 11.38 19.07
CA GLN A 25 1.33 11.05 18.46
C GLN A 25 1.07 10.24 17.19
N PHE A 26 1.71 10.66 16.10
CA PHE A 26 1.77 9.89 14.87
C PHE A 26 2.93 8.91 14.97
N LEU A 27 2.62 7.62 14.93
CA LEU A 27 3.62 6.58 14.89
C LEU A 27 4.17 6.47 13.48
N LEU A 28 5.38 6.98 13.30
CA LEU A 28 6.09 6.98 12.02
C LEU A 28 7.42 6.21 12.18
N PRO A 29 7.91 5.56 11.12
CA PRO A 29 9.23 4.92 11.14
C PRO A 29 10.32 5.93 11.55
N PRO A 30 11.25 5.54 12.44
CA PRO A 30 12.29 6.45 12.91
C PRO A 30 13.26 6.84 11.79
N GLN A 31 13.73 8.09 11.80
CA GLN A 31 14.80 8.56 10.91
C GLN A 31 16.17 8.01 11.36
N PRO A 32 17.14 7.83 10.45
CA PRO A 32 17.13 8.20 9.02
C PRO A 32 16.51 7.15 8.10
N ASN A 33 16.27 5.93 8.60
CA ASN A 33 15.89 4.79 7.77
C ASN A 33 14.38 4.73 7.57
N VAL A 34 13.92 5.42 6.52
CA VAL A 34 12.55 5.28 6.02
C VAL A 34 12.35 3.91 5.35
N THR A 35 12.02 2.89 6.15
CA THR A 35 11.89 1.50 5.70
C THR A 35 10.60 1.17 4.98
N TYR A 36 9.71 2.15 4.72
CA TYR A 36 8.41 1.90 4.08
C TYR A 36 8.53 1.20 2.71
N SER A 37 9.57 1.52 1.93
CA SER A 37 9.85 0.87 0.64
C SER A 37 10.83 -0.31 0.74
N ALA A 38 11.44 -0.54 1.91
CA ALA A 38 12.51 -1.54 2.05
C ALA A 38 12.00 -2.96 1.74
N CYS A 39 10.79 -3.30 2.17
CA CYS A 39 10.20 -4.60 1.84
C CYS A 39 9.93 -4.77 0.34
N LEU A 40 9.45 -3.72 -0.32
CA LEU A 40 9.25 -3.76 -1.77
C LEU A 40 10.59 -3.99 -2.49
N MET A 41 11.65 -3.30 -2.08
CA MET A 41 12.98 -3.46 -2.67
C MET A 41 13.59 -4.83 -2.38
N SER A 42 13.35 -5.41 -1.19
CA SER A 42 13.74 -6.80 -0.90
C SER A 42 13.08 -7.80 -1.87
N LYS A 43 11.83 -7.57 -2.27
CA LYS A 43 11.17 -8.38 -3.29
C LYS A 43 11.72 -8.16 -4.69
N VAL A 44 12.09 -6.93 -5.04
CA VAL A 44 12.78 -6.64 -6.31
C VAL A 44 14.13 -7.35 -6.37
N GLU A 45 14.91 -7.30 -5.29
CA GLU A 45 16.17 -8.02 -5.16
C GLU A 45 15.99 -9.54 -5.31
N GLU A 46 15.03 -10.13 -4.60
CA GLU A 46 14.67 -11.56 -4.72
C GLU A 46 14.39 -11.94 -6.19
N MET A 47 13.65 -11.10 -6.90
CA MET A 47 13.37 -11.31 -8.33
C MET A 47 14.62 -11.24 -9.19
N ILE A 48 15.50 -10.27 -8.96
CA ILE A 48 16.74 -10.10 -9.74
C ILE A 48 17.67 -11.29 -9.53
N VAL A 49 17.84 -11.72 -8.28
CA VAL A 49 18.74 -12.83 -7.92
C VAL A 49 18.23 -14.17 -8.44
N THR A 50 16.91 -14.41 -8.35
CA THR A 50 16.32 -15.71 -8.71
C THR A 50 15.85 -15.79 -10.16
N GLY A 51 15.65 -14.64 -10.83
CA GLY A 51 14.98 -14.55 -12.11
C GLY A 51 13.48 -14.90 -12.06
N GLN A 52 12.88 -15.03 -10.87
CA GLN A 52 11.49 -15.43 -10.67
C GLN A 52 10.69 -14.36 -9.93
N ALA A 53 9.45 -14.11 -10.35
CA ALA A 53 8.59 -13.17 -9.65
C ALA A 53 8.25 -13.71 -8.23
N PRO A 54 8.47 -12.92 -7.16
CA PRO A 54 8.28 -13.38 -5.78
C PRO A 54 6.80 -13.32 -5.34
N PHE A 55 5.89 -13.04 -6.27
CA PHE A 55 4.45 -13.02 -6.05
C PHE A 55 3.71 -13.50 -7.32
N PRO A 56 2.48 -14.02 -7.19
CA PRO A 56 1.65 -14.38 -8.32
C PRO A 56 1.19 -13.11 -9.07
N VAL A 57 1.69 -12.93 -10.30
CA VAL A 57 1.47 -11.73 -11.12
C VAL A 57 0.01 -11.59 -11.58
N GLU A 58 -0.74 -12.69 -11.58
CA GLU A 58 -2.14 -12.76 -12.01
C GLU A 58 -3.01 -11.80 -11.19
N ARG A 59 -2.68 -11.56 -9.92
CA ARG A 59 -3.41 -10.57 -9.11
C ARG A 59 -3.31 -9.17 -9.71
N THR A 60 -2.12 -8.76 -10.15
CA THR A 60 -1.90 -7.45 -10.75
C THR A 60 -2.65 -7.35 -12.07
N LEU A 61 -2.60 -8.39 -12.91
CA LEU A 61 -3.33 -8.45 -14.17
C LEU A 61 -4.85 -8.34 -13.94
N LEU A 62 -5.40 -9.14 -13.02
CA LEU A 62 -6.83 -9.14 -12.71
C LEU A 62 -7.30 -7.79 -12.17
N VAL A 63 -6.59 -7.19 -11.21
CA VAL A 63 -7.01 -5.94 -10.59
C VAL A 63 -6.90 -4.77 -11.56
N SER A 64 -5.74 -4.59 -12.19
CA SER A 64 -5.52 -3.48 -13.12
C SER A 64 -6.38 -3.61 -14.36
N GLY A 65 -6.43 -4.81 -14.96
CA GLY A 65 -7.22 -5.08 -16.15
C GLY A 65 -8.73 -4.96 -15.90
N MET A 66 -9.23 -5.44 -14.75
CA MET A 66 -10.65 -5.25 -14.41
C MET A 66 -11.00 -3.76 -14.26
N LEU A 67 -10.17 -2.98 -13.56
CA LEU A 67 -10.39 -1.54 -13.39
C LEU A 67 -10.39 -0.80 -14.72
N GLU A 68 -9.45 -1.14 -15.61
CA GLU A 68 -9.36 -0.59 -16.96
C GLU A 68 -10.61 -0.92 -17.79
N ARG A 69 -11.01 -2.19 -17.85
CA ARG A 69 -12.20 -2.63 -18.59
C ARG A 69 -13.49 -2.03 -18.01
N CYS A 70 -13.58 -1.84 -16.69
CA CYS A 70 -14.69 -1.13 -16.07
C CYS A 70 -14.76 0.35 -16.50
N LEU A 71 -13.60 1.03 -16.58
CA LEU A 71 -13.54 2.41 -17.06
C LEU A 71 -13.95 2.51 -18.53
N GLU A 72 -13.44 1.64 -19.39
CA GLU A 72 -13.83 1.55 -20.80
C GLU A 72 -15.32 1.26 -20.97
N SER A 73 -15.86 0.33 -20.19
CA SER A 73 -17.30 0.03 -20.17
C SER A 73 -18.12 1.26 -19.83
N ARG A 74 -17.73 2.01 -18.79
CA ARG A 74 -18.41 3.24 -18.38
C ARG A 74 -18.39 4.30 -19.48
N ILE A 75 -17.23 4.53 -20.10
CA ILE A 75 -17.08 5.47 -21.21
C ILE A 75 -17.94 5.04 -22.40
N GLY A 76 -18.01 3.74 -22.68
CA GLY A 76 -18.82 3.14 -23.73
C GLY A 76 -20.31 2.95 -23.39
N GLY A 77 -20.85 3.69 -22.42
CA GLY A 77 -22.28 3.64 -22.07
C GLY A 77 -22.68 2.40 -21.27
N HIS A 78 -21.82 1.94 -20.36
CA HIS A 78 -22.03 0.76 -19.50
C HIS A 78 -22.22 -0.56 -20.26
N ARG A 79 -21.68 -0.66 -21.48
CA ARG A 79 -21.76 -1.87 -22.29
C ARG A 79 -20.94 -3.01 -21.65
N ARG A 80 -21.44 -4.24 -21.78
CA ARG A 80 -20.68 -5.44 -21.38
C ARG A 80 -19.44 -5.59 -22.28
N LEU A 81 -18.29 -5.81 -21.65
CA LEU A 81 -17.04 -6.16 -22.32
C LEU A 81 -16.69 -7.62 -22.01
N VAL A 82 -16.23 -8.35 -23.02
CA VAL A 82 -15.71 -9.71 -22.85
C VAL A 82 -14.19 -9.59 -22.66
N THR A 83 -13.66 -10.27 -21.65
CA THR A 83 -12.26 -10.10 -21.20
C THR A 83 -11.51 -11.43 -21.20
N PRO A 84 -11.27 -12.06 -22.38
CA PRO A 84 -10.57 -13.34 -22.46
C PRO A 84 -9.14 -13.25 -21.92
N GLU A 85 -8.50 -12.08 -22.00
CA GLU A 85 -7.19 -11.78 -21.44
C GLU A 85 -7.15 -11.85 -19.90
N LEU A 86 -8.31 -11.72 -19.24
CA LEU A 86 -8.44 -11.85 -17.79
C LEU A 86 -8.87 -13.25 -17.35
N ASN A 87 -8.94 -14.22 -18.26
CA ASN A 87 -9.25 -15.61 -17.94
C ASN A 87 -8.04 -16.33 -17.32
N VAL A 88 -7.61 -15.86 -16.15
CA VAL A 88 -6.48 -16.40 -15.39
C VAL A 88 -6.92 -16.81 -13.99
N SER A 89 -6.25 -17.81 -13.42
CA SER A 89 -6.50 -18.27 -12.05
C SER A 89 -5.47 -17.68 -11.10
N TYR A 90 -5.93 -16.96 -10.08
CA TYR A 90 -5.06 -16.45 -9.02
C TYR A 90 -5.09 -17.38 -7.81
N ARG A 91 -3.91 -17.81 -7.35
CA ARG A 91 -3.74 -18.50 -6.07
C ARG A 91 -2.96 -17.62 -5.11
N ALA A 92 -3.61 -17.23 -4.00
CA ALA A 92 -2.97 -16.41 -2.99
C ALA A 92 -1.76 -17.14 -2.36
N PRO A 93 -0.65 -16.42 -2.08
CA PRO A 93 0.45 -16.96 -1.29
C PRO A 93 -0.02 -17.43 0.09
N ARG A 94 0.61 -18.48 0.62
CA ARG A 94 0.30 -18.99 1.98
C ARG A 94 0.67 -17.99 3.07
N GLY A 95 1.77 -17.26 2.89
CA GLY A 95 2.27 -16.27 3.84
C GLY A 95 1.78 -14.86 3.51
N SER A 96 1.48 -14.08 4.55
CA SER A 96 1.19 -12.66 4.41
C SER A 96 2.36 -11.92 3.75
N GLN A 97 2.06 -11.10 2.75
CA GLN A 97 3.02 -10.17 2.13
C GLN A 97 2.94 -8.78 2.76
N PHE A 98 2.19 -8.61 3.85
CA PHE A 98 2.15 -7.37 4.60
C PHE A 98 3.48 -7.14 5.30
N CYS A 99 4.13 -6.03 4.98
CA CYS A 99 5.24 -5.51 5.76
C CYS A 99 4.77 -4.30 6.55
N GLY A 100 4.54 -4.51 7.84
CA GLY A 100 4.43 -3.42 8.80
C GLY A 100 5.80 -3.11 9.37
N ALA A 101 6.01 -1.87 9.83
CA ALA A 101 7.03 -1.62 10.82
C ALA A 101 6.73 -2.53 12.03
N LEU A 102 7.67 -3.39 12.41
CA LEU A 102 7.60 -4.02 13.72
C LEU A 102 7.61 -2.88 14.74
N ALA A 103 6.61 -2.87 15.62
CA ALA A 103 6.55 -1.94 16.74
C ALA A 103 7.75 -2.12 17.67
#